data_AF-A0A3D1CFD4-F1
#
_entry.id   AF-A0A3D1CFD4-F1
#
_cell.length_a   1.000
_cell.length_b   1.000
_cell.length_c   1.000
_cell.angle_alpha   90.00
_cell.angle_beta   90.00
_cell.angle_gamma   90.00
#
_symmetry.space_group_name_H-M   'P 1'
#
loop_
_entity.id
_entity.type
_entity.pdbx_description
1 polymer ?
#
loop_
_entity_poly.entity_id
_entity_poly.type
_entity_poly.pdbx_seq_one_letter_code
_entity_poly.pdbx_strand_id
1 'polypeptide(L)'
;MQSLYTKMTYSFLTKLINTSLNSEIESIHDMGVTIDQVEKIASLTHGDLYKLSRIYQLIDIHIDIDLLDKSISLAKEGIRHSSDVQDMDITHKLLRSLSTFAADDAESANLTKKLDIPAKKVRELAVMNLQDTLAIARTGLVWYEITANEIKLPMALEYILESQREAEAINQLIVKDASWPMVHALTGMGKAAFQEMRRNLNAPKTLGGPPRRLTDHEEILAWNAWKSCTGKYPLDRCLEVSKTLNDIALRHLWPTLSEWMKNEETQEKQSVAW
;
A
#
# COMPACT_ATOMS: atom_id res chain seq x y z
N MET A 1 -18.07 -7.47 7.54
CA MET A 1 -17.19 -6.36 7.99
C MET A 1 -16.00 -6.01 7.09
N GLN A 2 -15.21 -6.94 6.55
CA GLN A 2 -14.00 -6.59 5.78
C GLN A 2 -14.29 -5.68 4.57
N SER A 3 -15.39 -5.94 3.86
CA SER A 3 -15.82 -5.12 2.72
C SER A 3 -16.23 -3.69 3.09
N LEU A 4 -16.65 -3.44 4.35
CA LEU A 4 -16.84 -2.07 4.87
C LEU A 4 -15.52 -1.33 4.86
N TYR A 5 -14.56 -1.88 5.59
CA TYR A 5 -13.23 -1.27 5.77
C TYR A 5 -12.57 -1.05 4.41
N THR A 6 -12.65 -2.01 3.49
CA THR A 6 -12.07 -1.81 2.15
C THR A 6 -12.67 -0.63 1.39
N LYS A 7 -14.00 -0.46 1.42
CA LYS A 7 -14.64 0.69 0.76
C LYS A 7 -14.28 2.00 1.46
N MET A 8 -14.33 2.01 2.78
CA MET A 8 -14.11 3.20 3.59
C MET A 8 -12.64 3.63 3.57
N THR A 9 -11.69 2.71 3.66
CA THR A 9 -10.26 2.99 3.51
C THR A 9 -9.95 3.57 2.14
N TYR A 10 -10.51 3.02 1.06
CA TYR A 10 -10.28 3.60 -0.27
C TYR A 10 -10.83 5.03 -0.40
N SER A 11 -12.05 5.26 0.09
CA SER A 11 -12.65 6.59 0.14
C SER A 11 -11.83 7.57 0.99
N PHE A 12 -11.36 7.14 2.16
CA PHE A 12 -10.51 7.91 3.06
C PHE A 12 -9.18 8.29 2.41
N LEU A 13 -8.47 7.33 1.82
CA LEU A 13 -7.21 7.58 1.12
C LEU A 13 -7.39 8.54 -0.07
N THR A 14 -8.48 8.38 -0.83
CA THR A 14 -8.79 9.28 -1.95
C THR A 14 -9.13 10.70 -1.46
N LYS A 15 -9.86 10.82 -0.33
CA LYS A 15 -10.13 12.11 0.31
C LYS A 15 -8.83 12.77 0.74
N LEU A 16 -7.94 12.05 1.43
CA LEU A 16 -6.63 12.57 1.86
C LEU A 16 -5.83 13.19 0.70
N ILE A 17 -5.79 12.53 -0.46
CA ILE A 17 -5.09 13.04 -1.65
C ILE A 17 -5.74 14.33 -2.19
N ASN A 18 -7.06 14.43 -2.14
CA ASN A 18 -7.77 15.64 -2.58
C ASN A 18 -7.66 16.79 -1.57
N THR A 19 -7.65 16.45 -0.27
CA THR A 19 -7.53 17.38 0.84
C THR A 19 -6.12 17.97 0.90
N SER A 20 -5.07 17.17 0.69
CA SER A 20 -3.67 17.64 0.70
C SER A 20 -3.35 18.70 -0.37
N LEU A 21 -4.16 18.79 -1.41
CA LEU A 21 -4.03 19.81 -2.46
C LEU A 21 -4.55 21.19 -2.04
N ASN A 22 -5.38 21.29 -0.98
CA ASN A 22 -6.21 22.47 -0.71
C ASN A 22 -6.38 22.85 0.78
N SER A 23 -5.82 22.15 1.76
CA SER A 23 -6.23 22.26 3.18
C SER A 23 -5.14 22.70 4.17
N GLU A 24 -5.61 23.25 5.29
CA GLU A 24 -4.84 23.67 6.47
C GLU A 24 -4.31 22.45 7.24
N ILE A 25 -3.07 22.54 7.73
CA ILE A 25 -2.31 21.47 8.41
C ILE A 25 -3.08 20.85 9.59
N GLU A 26 -3.92 21.63 10.28
CA GLU A 26 -4.73 21.17 11.42
C GLU A 26 -5.73 20.07 11.01
N SER A 27 -6.37 20.19 9.84
CA SER A 27 -7.32 19.19 9.35
C SER A 27 -6.69 17.83 9.01
N ILE A 28 -5.38 17.81 8.74
CA ILE A 28 -4.61 16.59 8.45
C ILE A 28 -4.31 15.83 9.76
N HIS A 29 -3.95 16.58 10.81
CA HIS A 29 -3.69 16.00 12.13
C HIS A 29 -4.94 15.34 12.73
N ASP A 30 -6.11 15.97 12.57
CA ASP A 30 -7.40 15.42 13.04
C ASP A 30 -7.74 14.09 12.35
N MET A 31 -7.22 13.83 11.15
CA MET A 31 -7.40 12.54 10.45
C MET A 31 -6.44 11.44 10.92
N GLY A 32 -5.60 11.70 11.92
CA GLY A 32 -4.63 10.74 12.46
C GLY A 32 -3.45 10.46 11.52
N VAL A 33 -3.14 11.37 10.60
CA VAL A 33 -2.05 11.22 9.63
C VAL A 33 -1.03 12.35 9.75
N THR A 34 0.21 12.07 9.38
CA THR A 34 1.26 13.08 9.25
C THR A 34 1.34 13.62 7.83
N ILE A 35 1.93 14.80 7.66
CA ILE A 35 2.17 15.40 6.33
C ILE A 35 3.01 14.45 5.45
N ASP A 36 4.07 13.84 6.01
CA ASP A 36 4.91 12.86 5.30
C ASP A 36 4.11 11.63 4.84
N GLN A 37 3.18 11.13 5.66
CA GLN A 37 2.30 10.03 5.25
C GLN A 37 1.37 10.44 4.12
N VAL A 38 0.84 11.66 4.15
CA VAL A 38 -0.03 12.19 3.10
C VAL A 38 0.75 12.35 1.79
N GLU A 39 1.96 12.88 1.82
CA GLU A 39 2.84 12.98 0.64
C GLU A 39 3.14 11.60 0.05
N LYS A 40 3.47 10.63 0.90
CA LYS A 40 3.66 9.22 0.48
C LYS A 40 2.41 8.69 -0.20
N ILE A 41 1.22 8.85 0.40
CA ILE A 41 -0.05 8.40 -0.18
C ILE A 41 -0.35 9.09 -1.51
N ALA A 42 -0.08 10.39 -1.62
CA ALA A 42 -0.29 11.16 -2.86
C ALA A 42 0.61 10.72 -4.02
N SER A 43 1.78 10.14 -3.73
CA SER A 43 2.66 9.57 -4.75
C SER A 43 2.23 8.18 -5.27
N LEU A 44 1.27 7.52 -4.59
CA LEU A 44 0.85 6.16 -4.94
C LEU A 44 -0.09 6.12 -6.14
N THR A 45 -0.03 5.02 -6.90
CA THR A 45 -0.98 4.77 -7.99
C THR A 45 -2.34 4.32 -7.43
N HIS A 46 -3.41 4.45 -8.22
CA HIS A 46 -4.72 3.89 -7.86
C HIS A 46 -4.67 2.38 -7.54
N GLY A 47 -3.79 1.64 -8.22
CA GLY A 47 -3.57 0.21 -7.95
C GLY A 47 -3.01 -0.03 -6.55
N ASP A 48 -2.12 0.85 -6.08
CA ASP A 48 -1.53 0.76 -4.74
C ASP A 48 -2.49 1.23 -3.65
N LEU A 49 -3.27 2.28 -3.91
CA LEU A 49 -4.37 2.68 -3.02
C LEU A 49 -5.40 1.56 -2.84
N TYR A 50 -5.69 0.81 -3.91
CA TYR A 50 -6.55 -0.36 -3.84
C TYR A 50 -5.91 -1.53 -3.06
N LYS A 51 -4.59 -1.72 -3.15
CA LYS A 51 -3.88 -2.69 -2.29
C LYS A 51 -3.97 -2.30 -0.81
N LEU A 52 -3.72 -1.02 -0.48
CA LEU A 52 -3.85 -0.50 0.88
C LEU A 52 -5.25 -0.72 1.43
N SER A 53 -6.29 -0.45 0.64
CA SER A 53 -7.68 -0.58 1.10
C SER A 53 -8.06 -2.02 1.46
N ARG A 54 -7.32 -3.03 0.96
CA ARG A 54 -7.57 -4.43 1.33
C ARG A 54 -6.97 -4.82 2.68
N ILE A 55 -6.12 -3.98 3.26
CA ILE A 55 -5.55 -4.18 4.59
C ILE A 55 -6.62 -3.87 5.63
N TYR A 56 -6.96 -4.88 6.43
CA TYR A 56 -8.07 -4.79 7.37
C TYR A 56 -7.76 -3.83 8.53
N GLN A 57 -8.68 -2.88 8.78
CA GLN A 57 -8.56 -1.83 9.79
C GLN A 57 -7.31 -0.95 9.61
N LEU A 58 -7.04 -0.53 8.36
CA LEU A 58 -6.06 0.54 8.11
C LEU A 58 -6.56 1.91 8.64
N ILE A 59 -7.87 2.03 8.80
CA ILE A 59 -8.56 3.16 9.41
C ILE A 59 -9.34 2.68 10.62
N ASP A 60 -9.61 3.61 11.52
CA ASP A 60 -10.56 3.46 12.61
C ASP A 60 -11.82 4.28 12.27
N ILE A 61 -12.99 3.73 12.62
CA ILE A 61 -14.29 4.34 12.32
C ILE A 61 -15.05 4.45 13.63
N HIS A 62 -15.29 5.68 14.07
CA HIS A 62 -16.13 5.98 15.22
C HIS A 62 -17.49 6.51 14.76
N ILE A 63 -18.56 6.06 15.39
CA ILE A 63 -19.94 6.46 15.06
C ILE A 63 -20.52 7.23 16.25
N ASP A 64 -20.87 8.49 16.03
CA ASP A 64 -21.64 9.28 16.98
C ASP A 64 -23.13 8.97 16.79
N ILE A 65 -23.70 8.23 17.75
CA ILE A 65 -25.09 7.79 17.70
C ILE A 65 -26.06 8.95 17.86
N ASP A 66 -25.73 9.96 18.66
CA ASP A 66 -26.61 11.10 18.91
C ASP A 66 -26.70 11.99 17.65
N LEU A 67 -25.57 12.20 16.96
CA LEU A 67 -25.54 12.89 15.68
C LEU A 67 -26.20 12.09 14.57
N LEU A 68 -26.05 10.76 14.56
CA LEU A 68 -26.77 9.90 13.60
C LEU A 68 -28.29 10.05 13.80
N ASP A 69 -28.77 10.06 15.03
CA ASP A 69 -30.20 10.21 15.35
C ASP A 69 -30.75 11.57 14.96
N LYS A 70 -29.94 12.61 15.16
CA LYS A 70 -30.23 13.95 14.66
C LYS A 70 -30.31 13.98 13.13
N SER A 71 -29.39 13.32 12.42
CA SER A 71 -29.38 13.27 10.95
C SER A 71 -30.62 12.54 10.39
N ILE A 72 -31.05 11.45 11.04
CA ILE A 72 -32.26 10.72 10.68
C ILE A 72 -33.51 11.58 10.88
N SER A 73 -33.57 12.32 11.98
CA SER A 73 -34.68 13.23 12.28
C SER A 73 -34.78 14.36 11.24
N LEU A 74 -33.66 15.01 10.93
CA LEU A 74 -33.60 16.04 9.89
C LEU A 74 -34.01 15.52 8.50
N ALA A 75 -33.60 14.30 8.16
CA ALA A 75 -33.96 13.68 6.88
C ALA A 75 -35.47 13.43 6.77
N LYS A 76 -36.13 13.01 7.86
CA LYS A 76 -37.60 12.82 7.91
C LYS A 76 -38.35 14.13 7.72
N GLU A 77 -37.80 15.23 8.21
CA GLU A 77 -38.36 16.58 8.08
C GLU A 77 -37.98 17.27 6.76
N GLY A 78 -37.12 16.65 5.95
CA GLY A 78 -36.62 17.24 4.69
C GLY A 78 -35.68 18.42 4.89
N ILE A 79 -35.09 18.57 6.08
CA ILE A 79 -34.25 19.70 6.46
C ILE A 79 -32.77 19.38 6.15
N ARG A 80 -32.06 20.37 5.61
CA ARG A 80 -30.60 20.31 5.45
C ARG A 80 -29.89 21.03 6.58
N HIS A 81 -28.80 20.46 7.05
CA HIS A 81 -27.83 21.15 7.90
C HIS A 81 -26.97 22.07 7.01
N SER A 82 -26.86 23.34 7.38
CA SER A 82 -26.31 24.40 6.54
C SER A 82 -24.77 24.52 6.56
N SER A 83 -24.05 23.45 6.91
CA SER A 83 -22.57 23.42 6.89
C SER A 83 -22.09 22.21 6.08
N ASP A 84 -21.16 22.49 5.18
CA ASP A 84 -20.30 21.62 4.37
C ASP A 84 -20.87 20.29 3.80
N VAL A 85 -21.18 20.32 2.50
CA VAL A 85 -21.60 19.18 1.67
C VAL A 85 -20.41 18.26 1.29
N GLN A 86 -19.23 18.45 1.88
CA GLN A 86 -17.98 17.90 1.34
C GLN A 86 -17.94 16.36 1.31
N ASP A 87 -18.67 15.68 2.21
CA ASP A 87 -18.56 14.22 2.40
C ASP A 87 -19.80 13.41 2.05
N MET A 88 -20.75 13.95 1.26
CA MET A 88 -22.02 13.26 0.96
C MET A 88 -21.84 11.83 0.42
N ASP A 89 -20.81 11.59 -0.40
CA ASP A 89 -20.49 10.27 -0.95
C ASP A 89 -19.98 9.29 0.13
N ILE A 90 -19.08 9.73 1.01
CA ILE A 90 -18.55 8.92 2.12
C ILE A 90 -19.68 8.58 3.09
N THR A 91 -20.50 9.57 3.46
CA THR A 91 -21.66 9.40 4.35
C THR A 91 -22.65 8.39 3.77
N HIS A 92 -22.99 8.53 2.48
CA HIS A 92 -23.88 7.59 1.82
C HIS A 92 -23.30 6.17 1.76
N LYS A 93 -22.02 6.02 1.39
CA LYS A 93 -21.34 4.72 1.32
C LYS A 93 -21.27 4.03 2.67
N LEU A 94 -20.95 4.77 3.73
CA LEU A 94 -20.90 4.26 5.10
C LEU A 94 -22.28 3.79 5.54
N LEU A 95 -23.29 4.67 5.47
CA LEU A 95 -24.64 4.36 5.92
C LEU A 95 -25.26 3.19 5.16
N ARG A 96 -25.10 3.15 3.84
CA ARG A 96 -25.56 2.03 3.01
C ARG A 96 -24.90 0.72 3.42
N SER A 97 -23.61 0.75 3.74
CA SER A 97 -22.89 -0.44 4.19
C SER A 97 -23.36 -0.88 5.58
N LEU A 98 -23.54 0.06 6.53
CA LEU A 98 -24.09 -0.22 7.85
C LEU A 98 -25.49 -0.83 7.77
N SER A 99 -26.38 -0.27 6.95
CA SER A 99 -27.72 -0.80 6.72
C SER A 99 -27.69 -2.22 6.14
N THR A 100 -26.80 -2.47 5.16
CA THR A 100 -26.62 -3.81 4.57
C THR A 100 -26.14 -4.83 5.63
N PHE A 101 -25.18 -4.47 6.47
CA PHE A 101 -24.69 -5.36 7.54
C PHE A 101 -25.69 -5.53 8.67
N ALA A 102 -26.50 -4.51 8.95
CA ALA A 102 -27.52 -4.58 9.97
C ALA A 102 -28.65 -5.55 9.61
N ALA A 103 -28.93 -5.71 8.31
CA ALA A 103 -29.92 -6.64 7.78
C ALA A 103 -29.42 -8.11 7.72
N ASP A 104 -28.12 -8.34 7.93
CA ASP A 104 -27.52 -9.67 7.98
C ASP A 104 -27.30 -10.10 9.44
N ASP A 105 -27.95 -11.18 9.86
CA ASP A 105 -27.90 -11.66 11.24
C ASP A 105 -26.47 -11.94 11.74
N ALA A 106 -25.57 -12.44 10.87
CA ALA A 106 -24.19 -12.75 11.24
C ALA A 106 -23.32 -11.50 11.38
N GLU A 107 -23.59 -10.47 10.58
CA GLU A 107 -22.82 -9.22 10.57
C GLU A 107 -23.37 -8.16 11.53
N SER A 108 -24.67 -8.22 11.86
CA SER A 108 -25.34 -7.31 12.80
C SER A 108 -24.65 -7.30 14.18
N ALA A 109 -24.22 -8.47 14.67
CA ALA A 109 -23.49 -8.60 15.92
C ALA A 109 -22.10 -7.93 15.88
N ASN A 110 -21.47 -7.85 14.69
CA ASN A 110 -20.20 -7.16 14.53
C ASN A 110 -20.36 -5.64 14.61
N LEU A 111 -21.49 -5.07 14.19
CA LEU A 111 -21.75 -3.64 14.32
C LEU A 111 -21.76 -3.19 15.78
N THR A 112 -22.41 -3.97 16.65
CA THR A 112 -22.42 -3.67 18.09
C THR A 112 -21.07 -3.91 18.75
N LYS A 113 -20.32 -4.93 18.35
CA LYS A 113 -19.03 -5.27 18.98
C LYS A 113 -17.84 -4.42 18.50
N LYS A 114 -17.87 -3.92 17.26
CA LYS A 114 -16.71 -3.26 16.63
C LYS A 114 -16.91 -1.77 16.38
N LEU A 115 -18.15 -1.31 16.26
CA LEU A 115 -18.48 0.10 16.02
C LEU A 115 -19.35 0.67 17.15
N ASP A 116 -19.52 -0.08 18.24
CA ASP A 116 -20.30 0.28 19.42
C ASP A 116 -21.74 0.76 19.13
N ILE A 117 -22.33 0.27 18.03
CA ILE A 117 -23.69 0.63 17.63
C ILE A 117 -24.71 -0.13 18.51
N PRO A 118 -25.58 0.55 19.26
CA PRO A 118 -26.58 -0.11 20.11
C PRO A 118 -27.52 -1.01 19.30
N ALA A 119 -27.91 -2.16 19.86
CA ALA A 119 -28.77 -3.14 19.17
C ALA A 119 -30.10 -2.54 18.66
N LYS A 120 -30.67 -1.56 19.37
CA LYS A 120 -31.85 -0.82 18.93
C LYS A 120 -31.59 -0.06 17.62
N LYS A 121 -30.42 0.59 17.51
CA LYS A 121 -30.00 1.33 16.32
C LYS A 121 -29.68 0.40 15.16
N VAL A 122 -29.07 -0.75 15.43
CA VAL A 122 -28.85 -1.79 14.40
C VAL A 122 -30.18 -2.21 13.77
N ARG A 123 -31.24 -2.46 14.56
CA ARG A 123 -32.56 -2.79 14.01
C ARG A 123 -33.17 -1.67 13.15
N GLU A 124 -32.95 -0.42 13.52
CA GLU A 124 -33.40 0.74 12.73
C GLU A 124 -32.63 0.85 11.41
N LEU A 125 -31.32 0.62 11.42
CA LEU A 125 -30.48 0.60 10.22
C LEU A 125 -30.86 -0.53 9.26
N ALA A 126 -31.27 -1.68 9.79
CA ALA A 126 -31.64 -2.87 9.00
C ALA A 126 -32.87 -2.65 8.11
N VAL A 127 -33.76 -1.73 8.48
CA VAL A 127 -34.99 -1.43 7.71
C VAL A 127 -34.82 -0.26 6.74
N MET A 128 -33.66 0.41 6.73
CA MET A 128 -33.41 1.53 5.83
C MET A 128 -33.26 1.06 4.39
N ASN A 129 -33.90 1.78 3.47
CA ASN A 129 -33.75 1.58 2.04
C ASN A 129 -32.79 2.62 1.41
N LEU A 130 -32.57 2.51 0.11
CA LEU A 130 -31.68 3.43 -0.62
C LEU A 130 -32.11 4.90 -0.48
N GLN A 131 -33.41 5.20 -0.53
CA GLN A 131 -33.93 6.57 -0.41
C GLN A 131 -33.66 7.14 0.98
N ASP A 132 -33.82 6.34 2.04
CA ASP A 132 -33.52 6.76 3.41
C ASP A 132 -32.04 7.15 3.55
N THR A 133 -31.14 6.28 3.08
CA THR A 133 -29.69 6.53 3.18
C THR A 133 -29.25 7.76 2.37
N LEU A 134 -29.89 8.03 1.23
CA LEU A 134 -29.64 9.23 0.44
C LEU A 134 -30.22 10.49 1.09
N ALA A 135 -31.42 10.40 1.68
CA ALA A 135 -32.03 11.52 2.39
C ALA A 135 -31.17 11.95 3.59
N ILE A 136 -30.68 10.98 4.36
CA ILE A 136 -29.76 11.22 5.48
C ILE A 136 -28.45 11.83 5.00
N ALA A 137 -27.82 11.28 3.95
CA ALA A 137 -26.60 11.85 3.40
C ALA A 137 -26.78 13.30 2.90
N ARG A 138 -27.95 13.63 2.34
CA ARG A 138 -28.30 14.98 1.88
C ARG A 138 -28.50 15.99 3.01
N THR A 139 -28.66 15.53 4.25
CA THR A 139 -28.68 16.46 5.40
C THR A 139 -27.35 17.16 5.59
N GLY A 140 -26.24 16.58 5.13
CA GLY A 140 -24.90 17.14 5.31
C GLY A 140 -24.33 16.99 6.72
N LEU A 141 -25.07 16.40 7.66
CA LEU A 141 -24.56 16.17 9.01
C LEU A 141 -23.59 14.98 9.02
N VAL A 142 -22.35 15.23 9.44
CA VAL A 142 -21.34 14.18 9.66
C VAL A 142 -21.53 13.63 11.08
N TRP A 143 -21.80 12.33 11.18
CA TRP A 143 -22.09 11.59 12.43
C TRP A 143 -21.05 10.51 12.70
N TYR A 144 -19.89 10.62 12.06
CA TYR A 144 -18.82 9.65 12.17
C TYR A 144 -17.48 10.35 12.10
N GLU A 145 -16.48 9.71 12.66
CA GLU A 145 -15.08 10.10 12.55
C GLU A 145 -14.32 8.95 11.91
N ILE A 146 -13.49 9.25 10.92
CA ILE A 146 -12.61 8.27 10.28
C ILE A 146 -11.19 8.79 10.42
N THR A 147 -10.39 8.06 11.17
CA THR A 147 -8.97 8.35 11.38
C THR A 147 -8.11 7.22 10.84
N ALA A 148 -6.87 7.53 10.49
CA ALA A 148 -5.90 6.51 10.18
C ALA A 148 -5.50 5.75 11.45
N ASN A 149 -5.31 4.44 11.31
CA ASN A 149 -4.75 3.66 12.40
C ASN A 149 -3.25 3.96 12.55
N GLU A 150 -2.86 4.52 13.69
CA GLU A 150 -1.51 5.03 13.95
C GLU A 150 -0.38 4.00 13.77
N ILE A 151 -0.69 2.71 13.95
CA ILE A 151 0.29 1.62 13.82
C ILE A 151 0.24 1.01 12.42
N LYS A 152 -0.96 0.66 11.96
CA LYS A 152 -1.12 -0.10 10.71
C LYS A 152 -0.84 0.74 9.47
N LEU A 153 -1.19 2.03 9.48
CA LEU A 153 -0.94 2.88 8.31
C LEU A 153 0.56 3.01 8.00
N PRO A 154 1.44 3.41 8.94
CA PRO A 154 2.88 3.47 8.66
C PRO A 154 3.44 2.14 8.16
N MET A 155 3.10 1.02 8.82
CA MET A 155 3.56 -0.31 8.43
C MET A 155 3.11 -0.68 7.00
N ALA A 156 1.88 -0.37 6.64
CA ALA A 156 1.34 -0.63 5.31
C ALA A 156 1.99 0.23 4.23
N LEU A 157 2.26 1.50 4.54
CA LEU A 157 2.97 2.41 3.64
C LEU A 157 4.40 1.94 3.40
N GLU A 158 5.14 1.58 4.46
CA GLU A 158 6.48 1.02 4.35
C GLU A 158 6.48 -0.25 3.48
N TYR A 159 5.54 -1.17 3.72
CA TYR A 159 5.43 -2.38 2.93
C TYR A 159 5.20 -2.11 1.43
N ILE A 160 4.31 -1.17 1.08
CA ILE A 160 4.05 -0.84 -0.33
C ILE A 160 5.25 -0.15 -0.97
N LEU A 161 5.86 0.82 -0.29
CA LEU A 161 7.02 1.53 -0.81
C LEU A 161 8.19 0.57 -1.03
N GLU A 162 8.40 -0.36 -0.10
CA GLU A 162 9.41 -1.40 -0.22
C GLU A 162 9.11 -2.33 -1.39
N SER A 163 7.86 -2.76 -1.56
CA SER A 163 7.45 -3.58 -2.69
C SER A 163 7.62 -2.88 -4.04
N GLN A 164 7.34 -1.58 -4.11
CA GLN A 164 7.58 -0.77 -5.32
C GLN A 164 9.07 -0.65 -5.62
N ARG A 165 9.89 -0.39 -4.59
CA ARG A 165 11.34 -0.31 -4.70
C ARG A 165 11.94 -1.62 -5.19
N GLU A 166 11.49 -2.75 -4.66
CA GLU A 166 11.89 -4.09 -5.09
C GLU A 166 11.49 -4.34 -6.56
N ALA A 167 10.24 -4.05 -6.93
CA ALA A 167 9.76 -4.22 -8.30
C ALA A 167 10.57 -3.38 -9.30
N GLU A 168 10.88 -2.13 -8.95
CA GLU A 168 11.70 -1.25 -9.77
C GLU A 168 13.15 -1.75 -9.88
N ALA A 169 13.74 -2.22 -8.78
CA ALA A 169 15.07 -2.81 -8.80
C ALA A 169 15.13 -4.04 -9.72
N ILE A 170 14.12 -4.90 -9.68
CA ILE A 170 14.00 -6.05 -10.60
C ILE A 170 13.93 -5.59 -12.06
N ASN A 171 13.10 -4.59 -12.36
CA ASN A 171 12.98 -4.04 -13.72
C ASN A 171 14.35 -3.55 -14.22
N GLN A 172 15.08 -2.80 -13.39
CA GLN A 172 16.41 -2.30 -13.73
C GLN A 172 17.41 -3.42 -13.97
N LEU A 173 17.41 -4.47 -13.13
CA LEU A 173 18.27 -5.63 -13.34
C LEU A 173 17.99 -6.30 -14.70
N ILE A 174 16.71 -6.48 -15.04
CA ILE A 174 16.31 -7.11 -16.31
C ILE A 174 16.73 -6.25 -17.52
N VAL A 175 16.56 -4.94 -17.44
CA VAL A 175 17.00 -4.00 -18.49
C VAL A 175 18.53 -4.04 -18.67
N LYS A 176 19.29 -4.24 -17.58
CA LYS A 176 20.75 -4.44 -17.57
C LYS A 176 21.19 -5.87 -17.94
N ASP A 177 20.30 -6.63 -18.58
CA ASP A 177 20.50 -8.00 -19.04
C ASP A 177 20.92 -8.98 -17.93
N ALA A 178 20.28 -8.85 -16.76
CA ALA A 178 20.35 -9.88 -15.72
C ALA A 178 19.83 -11.23 -16.24
N SER A 179 20.49 -12.29 -15.81
CA SER A 179 20.10 -13.65 -16.14
C SER A 179 18.94 -14.13 -15.27
N TRP A 180 18.11 -15.06 -15.77
CA TRP A 180 17.06 -15.68 -14.94
C TRP A 180 17.62 -16.30 -13.65
N PRO A 181 18.75 -17.06 -13.65
CA PRO A 181 19.33 -17.59 -12.42
C PRO A 181 19.64 -16.51 -11.37
N MET A 182 20.08 -15.33 -11.82
CA MET A 182 20.33 -14.19 -10.93
C MET A 182 19.04 -13.68 -10.30
N VAL A 183 18.03 -13.35 -11.11
CA VAL A 183 16.76 -12.81 -10.59
C VAL A 183 16.07 -13.85 -9.69
N HIS A 184 16.08 -15.12 -10.08
CA HIS A 184 15.53 -16.20 -9.25
C HIS A 184 16.26 -16.34 -7.91
N ALA A 185 17.59 -16.24 -7.88
CA ALA A 185 18.34 -16.32 -6.63
C ALA A 185 18.07 -15.13 -5.70
N LEU A 186 17.83 -13.94 -6.26
CA LEU A 186 17.61 -12.72 -5.48
C LEU A 186 16.17 -12.55 -5.00
N THR A 187 15.18 -13.07 -5.73
CA THR A 187 13.75 -12.78 -5.46
C THR A 187 12.84 -14.00 -5.45
N GLY A 188 13.35 -15.19 -5.81
CA GLY A 188 12.53 -16.39 -6.00
C GLY A 188 11.64 -16.36 -7.25
N MET A 189 11.79 -15.37 -8.13
CA MET A 189 10.95 -15.23 -9.33
C MET A 189 11.03 -16.45 -10.26
N GLY A 190 9.86 -17.02 -10.56
CA GLY A 190 9.74 -18.14 -11.49
C GLY A 190 10.10 -17.77 -12.94
N LYS A 191 10.56 -18.77 -13.71
CA LYS A 191 11.04 -18.57 -15.09
C LYS A 191 9.99 -17.95 -16.02
N ALA A 192 8.72 -18.34 -15.90
CA ALA A 192 7.64 -17.81 -16.75
C ALA A 192 7.43 -16.30 -16.52
N ALA A 193 7.32 -15.90 -15.25
CA ALA A 193 7.18 -14.49 -14.86
C ALA A 193 8.37 -13.64 -15.32
N PHE A 194 9.59 -14.16 -15.19
CA PHE A 194 10.79 -13.49 -15.69
C PHE A 194 10.75 -13.26 -17.21
N GLN A 195 10.36 -14.28 -18.00
CA GLN A 195 10.30 -14.16 -19.45
C GLN A 195 9.21 -13.18 -19.90
N GLU A 196 8.06 -13.18 -19.22
CA GLU A 196 7.00 -12.21 -19.46
C GLU A 196 7.46 -10.78 -19.16
N MET A 197 8.08 -10.56 -17.99
CA MET A 197 8.58 -9.25 -17.59
C MET A 197 9.66 -8.74 -18.55
N ARG A 198 10.59 -9.61 -18.96
CA ARG A 198 11.62 -9.29 -19.97
C ARG A 198 11.01 -8.85 -21.30
N ARG A 199 9.93 -9.51 -21.74
CA ARG A 199 9.19 -9.15 -22.95
C ARG A 199 8.50 -7.79 -22.79
N ASN A 200 7.82 -7.55 -21.67
CA ASN A 200 7.09 -6.32 -21.41
C ASN A 200 8.02 -5.10 -21.33
N LEU A 201 9.22 -5.28 -20.79
CA LEU A 201 10.25 -4.24 -20.70
C LEU A 201 11.00 -4.00 -22.02
N ASN A 202 10.67 -4.73 -23.10
CA ASN A 202 11.42 -4.72 -24.37
C ASN A 202 12.94 -4.86 -24.16
N ALA A 203 13.34 -5.65 -23.15
CA ALA A 203 14.74 -5.80 -22.80
C ALA A 203 15.52 -6.40 -23.98
N PRO A 204 16.78 -5.97 -24.20
CA PRO A 204 17.56 -6.38 -25.36
C PRO A 204 17.61 -7.90 -25.49
N LYS A 205 17.49 -8.43 -26.71
CA LYS A 205 17.72 -9.86 -26.93
C LYS A 205 19.14 -10.19 -26.50
N THR A 206 19.30 -11.19 -25.64
CA THR A 206 20.61 -11.64 -25.19
C THR A 206 21.46 -11.98 -26.41
N LEU A 207 22.48 -11.18 -26.70
CA LEU A 207 23.48 -11.53 -27.70
C LEU A 207 24.33 -12.64 -27.06
N GLY A 208 24.13 -13.85 -27.58
CA GLY A 208 24.50 -15.10 -26.92
C GLY A 208 25.99 -15.26 -26.65
N GLY A 209 26.30 -15.81 -25.47
CA GLY A 209 27.61 -16.27 -25.03
C GLY A 209 27.56 -16.70 -23.55
N PRO A 210 28.43 -17.61 -23.09
CA PRO A 210 28.60 -17.89 -21.66
C PRO A 210 29.07 -16.62 -20.93
N PRO A 211 28.86 -16.51 -19.61
CA PRO A 211 29.41 -15.40 -18.83
C PRO A 211 30.92 -15.24 -19.09
N ARG A 212 31.38 -14.05 -19.49
CA ARG A 212 32.83 -13.78 -19.57
C ARG A 212 33.39 -13.59 -18.17
N ARG A 213 34.67 -13.90 -18.00
CA ARG A 213 35.40 -13.51 -16.79
C ARG A 213 35.67 -12.00 -16.81
N LEU A 214 35.66 -11.41 -15.62
CA LEU A 214 36.11 -10.04 -15.41
C LEU A 214 37.63 -9.99 -15.50
N THR A 215 38.15 -8.86 -15.97
CA THR A 215 39.57 -8.54 -15.83
C THR A 215 39.87 -8.13 -14.39
N ASP A 216 41.14 -8.23 -13.97
CA ASP A 216 41.55 -7.85 -12.61
C ASP A 216 41.13 -6.42 -12.25
N HIS A 217 41.23 -5.49 -13.20
CA HIS A 217 40.80 -4.10 -13.00
C HIS A 217 39.29 -3.98 -12.82
N GLU A 218 38.49 -4.68 -13.62
CA GLU A 218 37.03 -4.71 -13.48
C GLU A 218 36.59 -5.35 -12.16
N GLU A 219 37.29 -6.41 -11.72
CA GLU A 219 37.01 -7.09 -10.46
C GLU A 219 37.29 -6.18 -9.26
N ILE A 220 38.38 -5.42 -9.29
CA ILE A 220 38.68 -4.41 -8.25
C ILE A 220 37.58 -3.34 -8.20
N LEU A 221 37.14 -2.83 -9.36
CA LEU A 221 36.06 -1.85 -9.42
C LEU A 221 34.74 -2.42 -8.89
N ALA A 222 34.39 -3.64 -9.31
CA ALA A 222 33.19 -4.33 -8.83
C ALA A 222 33.25 -4.54 -7.31
N TRP A 223 34.39 -4.95 -6.78
CA TRP A 223 34.57 -5.20 -5.35
C TRP A 223 34.44 -3.92 -4.52
N ASN A 224 35.05 -2.83 -4.98
CA ASN A 224 34.94 -1.53 -4.30
C ASN A 224 33.49 -1.02 -4.26
N ALA A 225 32.76 -1.17 -5.37
CA ALA A 225 31.33 -0.84 -5.44
C ALA A 225 30.48 -1.77 -4.56
N TRP A 226 30.82 -3.06 -4.52
CA TRP A 226 30.15 -4.05 -3.67
C TRP A 226 30.33 -3.75 -2.17
N LYS A 227 31.54 -3.34 -1.77
CA LYS A 227 31.88 -2.98 -0.39
C LYS A 227 31.29 -1.65 0.06
N SER A 228 31.24 -0.65 -0.81
CA SER A 228 30.63 0.65 -0.48
C SER A 228 29.13 0.55 -0.21
N CYS A 229 28.49 -0.54 -0.63
CA CYS A 229 27.07 -0.83 -0.42
C CYS A 229 26.80 -1.91 0.64
N THR A 230 27.74 -2.18 1.54
CA THR A 230 27.53 -3.08 2.68
C THR A 230 26.32 -2.61 3.51
N GLY A 231 25.41 -3.53 3.85
CA GLY A 231 24.17 -3.23 4.59
C GLY A 231 22.96 -2.83 3.72
N LYS A 232 23.13 -2.63 2.41
CA LYS A 232 22.00 -2.47 1.48
C LYS A 232 21.44 -3.83 1.06
N TYR A 233 20.23 -3.83 0.51
CA TYR A 233 19.61 -5.05 0.01
C TYR A 233 20.39 -5.64 -1.18
N PRO A 234 20.40 -6.97 -1.35
CA PRO A 234 21.15 -7.64 -2.42
C PRO A 234 20.87 -7.11 -3.83
N LEU A 235 19.61 -6.77 -4.13
CA LEU A 235 19.21 -6.18 -5.42
C LEU A 235 19.92 -4.85 -5.68
N ASP A 236 19.94 -3.95 -4.69
CA ASP A 236 20.58 -2.63 -4.82
C ASP A 236 22.09 -2.75 -4.97
N ARG A 237 22.71 -3.68 -4.24
CA ARG A 237 24.15 -3.93 -4.34
C ARG A 237 24.54 -4.39 -5.75
N CYS A 238 23.75 -5.28 -6.33
CA CYS A 238 23.96 -5.73 -7.71
C CYS A 238 23.78 -4.58 -8.71
N LEU A 239 22.77 -3.72 -8.51
CA LEU A 239 22.56 -2.54 -9.35
C LEU A 239 23.71 -1.55 -9.23
N GLU A 240 24.27 -1.33 -8.05
CA GLU A 240 25.38 -0.41 -7.88
C GLU A 240 26.64 -0.89 -8.61
N VAL A 241 26.97 -2.18 -8.49
CA VAL A 241 28.07 -2.78 -9.28
C VAL A 241 27.81 -2.62 -10.78
N SER A 242 26.58 -2.83 -11.22
CA SER A 242 26.20 -2.63 -12.64
C SER A 242 26.35 -1.18 -13.08
N LYS A 243 26.09 -0.19 -12.21
CA LYS A 243 26.31 1.23 -12.55
C LYS A 243 27.78 1.55 -12.69
N THR A 244 28.64 1.02 -11.81
CA THR A 244 30.09 1.21 -11.90
C THR A 244 30.66 0.57 -13.16
N LEU A 245 30.17 -0.61 -13.53
CA LEU A 245 30.57 -1.35 -14.73
C LEU A 245 29.47 -1.30 -15.80
N ASN A 246 29.06 -0.08 -16.18
CA ASN A 246 27.88 0.18 -17.02
C ASN A 246 27.90 -0.53 -18.39
N ASP A 247 29.09 -0.83 -18.93
CA ASP A 247 29.28 -1.49 -20.22
C ASP A 247 29.22 -3.02 -20.14
N ILE A 248 29.10 -3.58 -18.92
CA ILE A 248 29.07 -5.02 -18.68
C ILE A 248 27.65 -5.45 -18.30
N ALA A 249 27.07 -6.34 -19.11
CA ALA A 249 25.79 -6.96 -18.78
C ALA A 249 25.86 -7.74 -17.46
N LEU A 250 24.81 -7.64 -16.63
CA LEU A 250 24.75 -8.26 -15.31
C LEU A 250 24.92 -9.77 -15.33
N ARG A 251 24.55 -10.45 -16.42
CA ARG A 251 24.80 -11.89 -16.59
C ARG A 251 26.29 -12.28 -16.54
N HIS A 252 27.19 -11.36 -16.88
CA HIS A 252 28.64 -11.57 -16.79
C HIS A 252 29.17 -11.31 -15.38
N LEU A 253 28.53 -10.40 -14.64
CA LEU A 253 28.88 -10.06 -13.26
C LEU A 253 28.38 -11.11 -12.26
N TRP A 254 27.25 -11.76 -12.57
CA TRP A 254 26.55 -12.66 -11.65
C TRP A 254 27.41 -13.77 -11.03
N PRO A 255 28.27 -14.51 -11.76
CA PRO A 255 29.08 -15.56 -11.15
C PRO A 255 29.91 -15.04 -9.96
N THR A 256 30.62 -13.92 -10.16
CA THR A 256 31.44 -13.26 -9.13
C THR A 256 30.58 -12.74 -7.98
N LEU A 257 29.48 -12.03 -8.28
CA LEU A 257 28.58 -11.49 -7.24
C LEU A 257 27.95 -12.60 -6.40
N SER A 258 27.55 -13.71 -7.04
CA SER A 258 26.94 -14.85 -6.37
C SER A 258 27.91 -15.56 -5.43
N GLU A 259 29.19 -15.57 -5.75
CA GLU A 259 30.24 -16.12 -4.90
C GLU A 259 30.48 -15.22 -3.67
N TRP A 260 30.56 -13.91 -3.87
CA TRP A 260 30.73 -12.96 -2.77
C TRP A 260 29.56 -13.00 -1.78
N MET A 261 28.32 -13.08 -2.26
CA MET A 261 27.15 -13.22 -1.38
C MET A 261 27.20 -14.51 -0.55
N LYS A 262 27.55 -15.65 -1.17
CA LYS A 262 27.67 -16.92 -0.45
C LYS A 262 28.78 -16.88 0.61
N ASN A 263 29.89 -16.20 0.31
CA ASN A 263 31.00 -16.06 1.24
C ASN A 263 30.61 -15.18 2.45
N GLU A 264 29.88 -14.10 2.23
CA GLU A 264 29.35 -13.24 3.30
C GLU A 264 28.35 -14.01 4.18
N GLU A 265 27.38 -14.73 3.59
CA GLU A 265 26.43 -15.56 4.36
C GLU A 265 27.10 -16.66 5.19
N THR A 266 28.21 -17.22 4.70
CA THR A 266 28.96 -18.26 5.40
C THR A 266 29.74 -17.68 6.58
N GLN A 267 30.30 -16.48 6.44
CA GLN A 267 31.01 -15.78 7.51
C GLN A 267 30.06 -15.33 8.64
N GLU A 268 28.85 -14.86 8.31
CA GLU A 268 27.84 -14.50 9.31
C GLU A 268 27.34 -15.71 10.11
N LYS A 269 27.14 -16.87 9.46
CA LYS A 269 26.74 -18.10 10.17
C LYS A 269 27.83 -18.61 11.12
N GLN A 270 29.10 -18.38 10.80
CA GLN A 270 30.21 -18.77 11.65
C GLN A 270 30.41 -17.81 12.84
N SER A 271 30.05 -16.54 12.73
CA SER A 271 30.20 -15.57 13.83
C SER A 271 29.10 -15.65 14.90
N VAL A 272 27.92 -16.16 14.55
CA VAL A 272 26.77 -16.36 15.48
C VAL A 272 26.87 -17.70 16.23
N ALA A 273 27.73 -18.62 15.79
CA ALA A 273 27.87 -19.96 16.35
C ALA A 273 28.89 -20.06 17.52
N TRP A 274 29.28 -18.95 18.15
CA TRP A 274 30.19 -18.88 19.30
C TRP A 274 29.51 -18.33 20.54
#